data_AF-A0A8J8SDX4-F1
#
_entry.id   AF-A0A8J8SDX4-F1
#
_cell.length_a   1.000
_cell.length_b   1.000
_cell.length_c   1.000
_cell.angle_alpha   90.00
_cell.angle_beta   90.00
_cell.angle_gamma   90.00
#
_symmetry.space_group_name_H-M   'P 1'
#
loop_
_entity.id
_entity.type
_entity.pdbx_description
1 polymer ?
#
loop_
_entity_poly.entity_id
_entity_poly.type
_entity_poly.pdbx_seq_one_letter_code
_entity_poly.pdbx_strand_id
1 'polypeptide(L)' 'MNKKLRILSNIIFYIAVGTSIFALGKTYYERSKLPEGVCPVSNNNWLLTIGISMIILYLLISLIEWFVYKKNK' A
#
# COMPACT_ATOMS: atom_id res chain seq x y z
N MET A 1 -12.14 -18.40 4.24
CA MET A 1 -10.73 -18.17 3.85
C MET A 1 -9.85 -19.22 4.52
N ASN A 2 -9.00 -19.90 3.75
CA ASN A 2 -8.06 -20.89 4.28
C ASN A 2 -7.11 -20.23 5.30
N LYS A 3 -6.75 -20.92 6.37
CA LYS A 3 -5.91 -20.37 7.46
C LYS A 3 -4.59 -19.79 6.94
N LYS A 4 -4.00 -20.44 5.94
CA LYS A 4 -2.77 -19.99 5.24
C LYS A 4 -2.98 -18.70 4.46
N LEU A 5 -4.08 -18.56 3.72
CA LEU A 5 -4.39 -17.34 2.96
C LEU A 5 -4.61 -16.14 3.89
N ARG A 6 -5.26 -16.35 5.03
CA ARG A 6 -5.49 -15.30 6.04
C ARG A 6 -4.18 -14.74 6.59
N ILE A 7 -3.23 -15.62 6.90
CA ILE A 7 -1.91 -15.20 7.40
C ILE A 7 -1.16 -14.41 6.33
N LEU A 8 -1.16 -14.89 5.09
CA LEU A 8 -0.53 -14.21 3.97
C LEU A 8 -1.14 -12.82 3.72
N SER A 9 -2.48 -12.72 3.75
CA SER A 9 -3.20 -11.46 3.59
C SER A 9 -2.84 -10.47 4.70
N ASN A 10 -2.79 -10.91 5.96
CA ASN A 10 -2.39 -10.05 7.08
C ASN A 10 -0.94 -9.56 6.95
N ILE A 11 0.00 -10.41 6.52
CA ILE A 11 1.40 -10.01 6.31
C ILE A 11 1.49 -8.93 5.21
N ILE A 12 0.81 -9.16 4.07
CA ILE A 12 0.78 -8.19 2.97
C ILE A 12 0.18 -6.87 3.45
N PHE A 13 -0.88 -6.92 4.26
CA PHE A 13 -1.50 -5.73 4.83
C PHE A 13 -0.55 -4.96 5.75
N TYR A 14 0.14 -5.64 6.68
CA TYR A 14 1.11 -5.00 7.56
C TYR A 14 2.28 -4.37 6.79
N ILE A 15 2.78 -5.04 5.74
CA ILE A 15 3.82 -4.48 4.88
C ILE A 15 3.31 -3.23 4.17
N ALA A 16 2.10 -3.26 3.60
CA ALA A 16 1.50 -2.13 2.91
C ALA A 16 1.29 -0.92 3.83
N VAL A 17 0.85 -1.15 5.08
CA VAL A 17 0.72 -0.09 6.08
C VAL A 17 2.09 0.47 6.46
N GLY A 18 3.07 -0.40 6.71
CA GLY A 18 4.44 0.01 7.05
C GLY A 18 5.11 0.84 5.94
N THR A 19 4.98 0.43 4.68
CA THR A 19 5.52 1.17 3.53
C THR A 19 4.80 2.51 3.34
N SER A 20 3.49 2.57 3.59
CA SER A 20 2.73 3.83 3.52
C SER A 20 3.16 4.83 4.59
N ILE A 21 3.33 4.39 5.84
CA ILE A 21 3.83 5.22 6.94
C ILE A 21 5.24 5.72 6.62
N PHE A 22 6.12 4.83 6.13
CA PHE A 22 7.47 5.20 5.74
C PHE A 22 7.49 6.23 4.60
N ALA A 23 6.64 6.06 3.59
CA ALA A 23 6.51 7.01 2.48
C ALA A 23 6.06 8.40 2.94
N LEU A 24 5.08 8.46 3.84
CA LEU A 24 4.61 9.70 4.45
C LEU A 24 5.70 10.36 5.29
N GLY A 25 6.34 9.60 6.17
CA GLY A 25 7.43 10.09 7.02
C GLY A 25 8.60 10.63 6.22
N LYS A 26 9.03 9.91 5.17
CA LYS A 26 10.08 10.37 4.26
C LYS A 26 9.66 11.66 3.55
N THR A 27 8.43 11.73 3.04
CA THR A 27 7.91 12.94 2.38
C THR A 27 7.91 14.15 3.31
N TYR A 28 7.51 13.96 4.57
CA TYR A 28 7.51 15.01 5.58
C TYR A 28 8.94 15.47 5.93
N TYR A 29 9.86 14.52 6.10
CA TYR A 29 11.26 14.82 6.39
C TYR A 29 11.93 15.59 5.25
N GLU A 30 11.72 15.17 3.99
CA GLU A 30 12.22 15.92 2.82
C GLU A 30 11.62 17.32 2.77
N ARG A 31 10.29 17.46 2.93
CA ARG A 31 9.62 18.78 2.98
C ARG A 31 10.19 19.70 4.06
N SER A 32 10.55 19.17 5.23
CA SER A 32 11.10 19.96 6.34
C SER A 32 12.48 20.57 6.06
N LYS A 33 13.22 20.04 5.09
CA LYS A 33 14.53 20.55 4.67
C LYS A 33 14.45 21.58 3.55
N LEU A 34 13.28 21.74 2.95
CA LEU A 34 13.09 22.66 1.85
C LEU A 34 12.53 23.99 2.35
N PRO A 35 12.96 25.12 1.76
CA PRO A 35 12.36 26.42 2.06
C PRO A 35 10.86 26.45 1.74
N GLU A 36 10.16 27.39 2.35
CA GLU A 36 8.72 27.54 2.13
C GLU A 36 8.43 27.85 0.65
N GLY A 37 7.40 27.21 0.08
CA GLY A 37 6.95 27.47 -1.28
C GLY A 37 7.68 26.72 -2.41
N VAL A 38 8.74 25.95 -2.12
CA VAL A 38 9.35 25.08 -3.14
C VAL A 38 8.79 23.65 -3.08
N CYS A 39 8.40 23.11 -4.23
CA CYS A 39 8.04 21.70 -4.34
C CYS A 39 9.29 20.82 -4.19
N PRO A 40 9.24 19.74 -3.37
CA PRO A 40 10.37 18.82 -3.25
C PRO A 40 10.73 18.22 -4.60
N VAL A 41 11.98 18.46 -5.03
CA VAL A 41 12.54 17.98 -6.31
C VAL A 41 12.75 16.46 -6.29
N SER A 42 12.80 15.84 -5.10
CA SER A 42 12.80 14.39 -4.99
C SER A 42 11.44 13.86 -5.48
N ASN A 43 11.43 13.35 -6.71
CA ASN A 43 10.31 12.66 -7.33
C ASN A 43 10.06 11.32 -6.60
N ASN A 44 9.64 11.37 -5.34
CA ASN A 44 9.32 10.21 -4.48
C ASN A 44 7.99 9.55 -4.89
N ASN A 45 7.44 9.92 -6.06
CA ASN A 45 6.27 9.30 -6.68
C ASN A 45 6.35 7.78 -6.70
N TRP A 46 7.55 7.18 -6.82
CA TRP A 46 7.69 5.74 -6.83
C TRP A 46 7.21 5.04 -5.54
N LEU A 47 7.42 5.63 -4.35
CA LEU A 47 6.90 5.05 -3.09
C LEU A 47 5.37 5.12 -3.03
N LEU A 48 4.79 6.23 -3.47
CA LEU A 48 3.35 6.40 -3.57
C LEU A 48 2.74 5.42 -4.57
N THR A 49 3.36 5.27 -5.74
CA THR A 49 2.94 4.30 -6.76
C THR A 49 2.99 2.87 -6.24
N ILE A 50 4.00 2.51 -5.45
CA ILE A 50 4.08 1.18 -4.81
C ILE A 50 3.00 1.01 -3.75
N GLY A 51 2.77 2.02 -2.90
CA GLY A 51 1.71 1.95 -1.90
C GLY A 51 0.32 1.75 -2.55
N ILE A 52 0.02 2.53 -3.58
CA ILE A 52 -1.23 2.44 -4.34
C ILE A 52 -1.35 1.08 -5.04
N SER A 53 -0.27 0.59 -5.67
CA SER A 53 -0.31 -0.70 -6.37
C SER A 53 -0.53 -1.88 -5.43
N MET A 54 0.04 -1.85 -4.21
CA MET A 54 -0.20 -2.87 -3.18
C MET A 54 -1.66 -2.87 -2.70
N ILE A 55 -2.28 -1.69 -2.53
CA ILE A 55 -3.70 -1.58 -2.15
C ILE A 55 -4.60 -2.13 -3.27
N ILE A 56 -4.32 -1.79 -4.53
CA ILE A 56 -5.07 -2.31 -5.68
C ILE A 56 -4.96 -3.84 -5.75
N LEU A 57 -3.76 -4.39 -5.56
CA LEU A 57 -3.55 -5.84 -5.56
C LEU A 57 -4.32 -6.54 -4.44
N TYR A 58 -4.34 -5.96 -3.24
CA TYR A 58 -5.15 -6.47 -2.12
C TYR A 58 -6.65 -6.50 -2.45
N LEU A 59 -7.17 -5.42 -3.05
CA LEU A 59 -8.58 -5.36 -3.46
C LEU A 59 -8.91 -6.39 -4.55
N LEU A 60 -8.01 -6.61 -5.51
CA LEU A 60 -8.19 -7.62 -6.55
C LEU A 60 -8.26 -9.04 -5.97
N ILE A 61 -7.37 -9.37 -5.04
CA ILE A 61 -7.39 -10.68 -4.35
C ILE A 61 -8.72 -10.86 -3.60
N SER A 62 -9.15 -9.83 -2.87
CA SER A 62 -10.43 -9.85 -2.15
C SER A 62 -11.63 -10.02 -3.08
N LEU A 63 -11.62 -9.35 -4.23
CA LEU A 63 -12.65 -9.46 -5.25
C LEU A 63 -12.71 -10.88 -5.86
N ILE A 64 -11.56 -11.46 -6.18
CA ILE A 64 -11.46 -12.83 -6.70
C ILE A 64 -12.00 -13.82 -5.67
N GLU A 65 -11.61 -13.70 -4.39
CA GLU A 65 -12.15 -14.55 -3.33
C GLU A 65 -13.67 -14.45 -3.23
N TRP A 66 -14.23 -13.24 -3.33
CA TRP A 66 -15.68 -13.02 -3.31
C TRP A 66 -16.39 -13.72 -4.48
N PHE A 67 -15.84 -13.61 -5.70
CA PHE A 67 -16.37 -14.31 -6.86
C PHE A 67 -16.28 -15.84 -6.74
N VAL A 68 -15.17 -16.36 -6.23
CA VAL A 68 -14.98 -17.80 -5.98
C VAL A 68 -15.95 -18.31 -4.92
N TYR A 69 -16.18 -17.55 -3.84
CA TYR A 69 -17.17 -17.88 -2.83
C TYR A 69 -18.59 -17.90 -3.41
N LYS A 70 -18.94 -16.89 -4.22
CA LYS A 70 -20.25 -16.79 -4.88
C LYS A 70 -20.49 -17.92 -5.88
N LYS A 71 -19.46 -18.42 -6.55
CA LYS A 71 -19.57 -19.50 -7.55
C LYS A 71 -19.70 -20.89 -6.93
N ASN A 72 -19.21 -21.08 -5.69
CA ASN A 72 -19.26 -22.35 -4.96
C ASN A 72 -20.47 -22.46 -4.01
N LYS A 73 -21.41 -21.53 -4.09
CA LYS A 73 -22.66 -21.50 -3.32
C LYS A 73 -23.83 -21.47 -4.28
#